data_AF-A0A017HIL3-F1
#
_entry.id   AF-A0A017HIL3-F1
#
_cell.length_a   1.000
_cell.length_b   1.000
_cell.length_c   1.000
_cell.angle_alpha   90.00
_cell.angle_beta   90.00
_cell.angle_gamma   90.00
#
_symmetry.space_group_name_H-M   'P 1'
#
loop_
_entity.id
_entity.type
_entity.pdbx_description
1 polymer ?
#
loop_
_entity_poly.entity_id
_entity_poly.type
_entity_poly.pdbx_seq_one_letter_code
_entity_poly.pdbx_strand_id
1 'polypeptide(L)'
;MLVAALLALGACSQGLDIGALINPAEAQRRGAVEVAVKSAWPGILGEIEVGSGPNLARAMDAAGVPAQDRTARVIQLRGDLGLYEANPAALTTALMLYGG
;
A
#
# COMPACT_ATOMS: atom_id res chain seq x y z
N MET A 1 21.59 -53.67 -12.07
CA MET A 1 21.40 -52.29 -12.57
C MET A 1 19.93 -51.88 -12.47
N LEU A 2 19.38 -51.69 -11.26
CA LEU A 2 17.97 -51.26 -11.10
C LEU A 2 17.73 -50.31 -9.90
N VAL A 3 18.79 -49.88 -9.20
CA VAL A 3 18.68 -49.01 -8.01
C VAL A 3 18.97 -47.53 -8.35
N ALA A 4 19.52 -47.24 -9.53
CA ALA A 4 19.94 -45.88 -9.92
C ALA A 4 18.78 -44.96 -10.40
N ALA A 5 17.56 -45.48 -10.58
CA ALA A 5 16.46 -44.74 -11.19
C ALA A 5 15.53 -43.99 -10.21
N LEU A 6 15.69 -44.16 -8.89
CA LEU A 6 14.74 -43.61 -7.90
C LEU A 6 15.08 -42.21 -7.36
N LEU A 7 16.22 -41.61 -7.73
CA LEU A 7 16.67 -40.33 -7.16
C LEU A 7 16.24 -39.07 -7.95
N ALA A 8 15.48 -39.20 -9.03
CA ALA A 8 15.14 -38.08 -9.91
C ALA A 8 13.77 -37.40 -9.65
N LEU A 9 13.01 -37.80 -8.61
CA LEU A 9 11.64 -37.34 -8.38
C LEU A 9 11.48 -36.24 -7.31
N GLY A 10 12.58 -35.74 -6.72
CA GLY A 10 12.53 -34.78 -5.60
C GLY A 10 12.56 -33.28 -5.96
N ALA A 11 12.65 -32.89 -7.23
CA ALA A 11 13.02 -31.53 -7.60
C ALA A 11 11.88 -30.49 -7.63
N CYS A 12 10.62 -30.89 -7.48
CA CYS A 12 9.47 -29.96 -7.65
C CYS A 12 8.85 -29.45 -6.33
N SER A 13 9.46 -29.70 -5.17
CA SER A 13 8.98 -29.13 -3.89
C SER A 13 9.72 -27.85 -3.50
N GLN A 14 10.14 -27.03 -4.47
CA GLN A 14 10.57 -25.66 -4.17
C GLN A 14 9.34 -24.91 -3.67
N GLY A 15 9.07 -25.05 -2.36
CA GLY A 15 8.09 -24.23 -1.67
C GLY A 15 8.45 -22.78 -1.96
N LEU A 16 7.50 -22.07 -2.56
CA LEU A 16 7.65 -20.65 -2.83
C LEU A 16 7.91 -19.97 -1.48
N ASP A 17 9.11 -19.43 -1.29
CA ASP A 17 9.42 -18.63 -0.11
C ASP A 17 8.72 -17.28 -0.28
N ILE A 18 7.46 -17.21 0.18
CA ILE A 18 6.64 -15.99 0.20
C ILE A 18 7.37 -14.89 0.97
N GLY A 19 8.15 -15.24 2.00
CA GLY A 19 8.94 -14.29 2.79
C GLY A 19 10.04 -13.62 1.96
N ALA A 20 10.73 -14.37 1.10
CA ALA A 20 11.72 -13.83 0.17
C ALA A 20 11.12 -12.90 -0.91
N LEU A 21 9.82 -13.03 -1.21
CA LEU A 21 9.10 -12.16 -2.15
C LEU A 21 8.60 -10.86 -1.51
N ILE A 22 8.50 -10.80 -0.18
CA ILE A 22 8.00 -9.63 0.54
C ILE A 22 9.18 -8.74 0.92
N ASN A 23 9.21 -7.51 0.39
CA ASN A 23 10.11 -6.49 0.90
C ASN A 23 9.62 -6.03 2.28
N PRO A 24 10.36 -6.26 3.38
CA PRO A 24 9.92 -5.92 4.73
C PRO A 24 9.71 -4.41 4.92
N ALA A 25 10.49 -3.57 4.23
CA ALA A 25 10.32 -2.12 4.28
C ALA A 25 9.01 -1.68 3.64
N GLU A 26 8.64 -2.30 2.51
CA GLU A 26 7.36 -2.06 1.84
C GLU A 26 6.18 -2.52 2.69
N ALA A 27 6.29 -3.70 3.32
CA ALA A 27 5.26 -4.22 4.22
C ALA A 27 5.06 -3.29 5.44
N GLN A 28 6.16 -2.81 6.03
CA GLN A 28 6.12 -1.87 7.15
C GLN A 28 5.48 -0.54 6.75
N ARG A 29 5.86 0.01 5.58
CA ARG A 29 5.27 1.25 5.06
C ARG A 29 3.77 1.09 4.82
N ARG A 30 3.36 0.00 4.17
CA ARG A 30 1.94 -0.31 3.95
C ARG A 30 1.16 -0.33 5.27
N GLY A 31 1.70 -1.00 6.29
CA GLY A 31 1.10 -1.03 7.62
C GLY A 31 0.94 0.37 8.23
N ALA A 32 1.96 1.21 8.12
CA ALA A 32 1.91 2.60 8.62
C ALA A 32 0.84 3.44 7.91
N VAL A 33 0.75 3.34 6.57
CA VAL A 33 -0.29 4.02 5.78
C VAL A 33 -1.67 3.53 6.17
N GLU A 34 -1.86 2.22 6.28
CA GLU A 34 -3.14 1.62 6.63
C GLU A 34 -3.64 2.10 8.00
N VAL A 35 -2.76 2.15 9.00
CA VAL A 35 -3.09 2.69 10.33
C VAL A 35 -3.45 4.17 10.24
N ALA A 36 -2.66 4.98 9.51
CA ALA A 36 -2.92 6.40 9.36
C ALA A 36 -4.27 6.66 8.67
N VAL A 37 -4.60 5.91 7.63
CA VAL A 37 -5.86 6.02 6.89
C VAL A 37 -7.03 5.57 7.76
N LYS A 38 -7.01 4.34 8.29
CA LYS A 38 -8.15 3.77 9.00
C LYS A 38 -8.46 4.51 10.31
N SER A 39 -7.43 5.00 11.01
CA SER A 39 -7.62 5.72 12.28
C SER A 39 -8.27 7.10 12.12
N ALA A 40 -8.23 7.69 10.92
CA ALA A 40 -8.73 9.04 10.68
C ALA A 40 -9.63 9.15 9.44
N TRP A 41 -10.17 8.02 8.95
CA TRP A 41 -10.78 7.92 7.62
C TRP A 41 -11.87 8.97 7.34
N PRO A 42 -12.85 9.23 8.23
CA PRO A 42 -13.84 10.28 7.99
C PRO A 42 -13.22 11.69 7.86
N GLY A 43 -12.18 11.97 8.66
CA GLY A 43 -11.46 13.24 8.59
C GLY A 43 -10.69 13.39 7.28
N ILE A 44 -10.02 12.32 6.83
CA ILE A 44 -9.26 12.34 5.57
C ILE A 44 -10.19 12.60 4.38
N LEU A 45 -11.40 12.01 4.35
CA LEU A 45 -12.35 12.26 3.28
C LEU A 45 -12.73 13.75 3.18
N GLY A 46 -13.03 14.40 4.31
CA GLY A 46 -13.29 15.84 4.34
C GLY A 46 -12.07 16.69 3.95
N GLU A 47 -10.88 16.27 4.34
CA GLU A 47 -9.63 16.96 4.00
C GLU A 47 -9.25 16.80 2.52
N ILE A 48 -9.59 15.68 1.87
CA ILE A 48 -9.46 15.53 0.41
C ILE A 48 -10.38 16.53 -0.29
N GLU A 49 -11.64 16.65 0.14
CA GLU A 49 -12.60 17.60 -0.42
C GLU A 49 -12.12 19.06 -0.27
N VAL A 50 -11.63 19.44 0.91
CA VAL A 50 -11.06 20.79 1.18
C VAL A 50 -9.68 20.99 0.55
N GLY A 51 -8.97 19.89 0.28
CA GLY A 51 -7.70 19.84 -0.45
C GLY A 51 -6.46 19.93 0.43
N SER A 52 -6.64 19.94 1.75
CA SER A 52 -5.55 19.91 2.71
C SER A 52 -6.08 19.53 4.08
N GLY A 53 -5.19 19.04 4.94
CA GLY A 53 -5.47 18.84 6.35
C GLY A 53 -4.46 17.92 7.04
N PRO A 54 -4.47 17.90 8.38
CA PRO A 54 -3.46 17.20 9.17
C PRO A 54 -3.55 15.67 9.05
N ASN A 55 -4.73 15.10 8.84
CA ASN A 55 -4.88 13.65 8.72
C ASN A 55 -4.37 13.14 7.36
N LEU A 56 -4.72 13.83 6.29
CA LEU A 56 -4.28 13.56 4.93
C LEU A 56 -2.77 13.78 4.81
N ALA A 57 -2.24 14.86 5.40
CA ALA A 57 -0.80 15.11 5.42
C ALA A 57 -0.04 13.97 6.11
N ARG A 58 -0.51 13.52 7.27
CA ARG A 58 0.07 12.39 8.01
C ARG A 58 0.00 11.08 7.23
N ALA A 59 -1.10 10.82 6.51
CA ALA A 59 -1.22 9.63 5.67
C ALA A 59 -0.26 9.69 4.46
N MET A 60 -0.09 10.87 3.86
CA MET A 60 0.91 11.12 2.82
C MET A 60 2.35 11.00 3.33
N ASP A 61 2.62 11.45 4.56
CA ASP A 61 3.92 11.27 5.22
C ASP A 61 4.22 9.77 5.44
N ALA A 62 3.25 9.01 5.96
CA ALA A 62 3.39 7.57 6.17
C ALA A 62 3.64 6.81 4.86
N ALA A 63 3.05 7.29 3.76
CA ALA A 63 3.26 6.72 2.44
C ALA A 63 4.58 7.16 1.78
N GLY A 64 5.24 8.21 2.30
CA GLY A 64 6.44 8.77 1.68
C GLY A 64 6.14 9.58 0.42
N VAL A 65 4.96 10.21 0.32
CA VAL A 65 4.61 11.07 -0.82
C VAL A 65 5.46 12.36 -0.75
N PRO A 66 6.25 12.67 -1.80
CA PRO A 66 7.07 13.88 -1.83
C PRO A 66 6.22 15.15 -1.71
N ALA A 67 6.68 16.12 -0.91
CA ALA A 67 5.93 17.34 -0.62
C ALA A 67 5.52 18.11 -1.89
N GLN A 68 6.41 18.18 -2.88
CA GLN A 68 6.17 18.85 -4.16
C GLN A 68 5.06 18.19 -5.00
N ASP A 69 4.78 16.91 -4.78
CA ASP A 69 3.78 16.17 -5.56
C ASP A 69 2.39 16.23 -4.93
N ARG A 70 2.29 16.58 -3.64
CA ARG A 70 1.05 16.47 -2.84
C ARG A 70 -0.11 17.24 -3.44
N THR A 71 0.12 18.46 -3.93
CA THR A 71 -0.95 19.26 -4.55
C THR A 71 -1.54 18.56 -5.76
N ALA A 72 -0.71 17.95 -6.62
CA ALA A 72 -1.19 17.17 -7.75
C ALA A 72 -1.91 15.90 -7.31
N ARG A 73 -1.41 15.21 -6.26
CA ARG A 73 -2.06 14.01 -5.70
C ARG A 73 -3.41 14.29 -5.09
N VAL A 74 -3.58 15.41 -4.40
CA VAL A 74 -4.89 15.82 -3.86
C VAL A 74 -5.92 16.01 -4.98
N ILE A 75 -5.53 16.59 -6.11
CA ILE A 75 -6.43 16.74 -7.27
C ILE A 75 -6.88 15.37 -7.78
N GLN A 76 -5.96 14.41 -7.87
CA GLN A 76 -6.28 13.03 -8.25
C GLN A 76 -7.23 12.39 -7.22
N LEU A 77 -6.92 12.53 -5.93
CA LEU A 77 -7.75 11.97 -4.86
C LEU A 77 -9.19 12.50 -4.86
N ARG A 78 -9.37 13.79 -5.15
CA ARG A 78 -10.72 14.40 -5.27
C ARG A 78 -11.52 13.79 -6.41
N GLY A 79 -10.88 13.54 -7.55
CA GLY A 79 -11.53 12.92 -8.71
C GLY A 79 -12.08 11.52 -8.41
N ASP A 80 -11.43 10.81 -7.50
CA ASP A 80 -11.77 9.45 -7.10
C ASP A 80 -12.45 9.38 -5.71
N LEU A 81 -12.96 10.50 -5.16
CA LEU A 81 -13.43 10.55 -3.77
C LEU A 81 -14.49 9.48 -3.45
N GLY A 82 -15.45 9.26 -4.35
CA GLY A 82 -16.49 8.24 -4.19
C GLY A 82 -15.96 6.81 -4.07
N LEU A 83 -14.78 6.50 -4.63
CA LEU A 83 -14.10 5.22 -4.42
C LEU A 83 -13.60 5.07 -2.98
N TYR A 84 -13.07 6.15 -2.41
CA TYR A 84 -12.49 6.15 -1.06
C TYR A 84 -13.54 6.22 0.04
N GLU A 85 -14.70 6.83 -0.23
CA GLU A 85 -15.87 6.78 0.65
C GLU A 85 -16.41 5.37 0.83
N ALA A 86 -16.31 4.53 -0.21
CA ALA A 86 -16.75 3.14 -0.15
C ALA A 86 -15.71 2.19 0.45
N ASN A 87 -14.42 2.53 0.33
CA ASN A 87 -13.34 1.60 0.67
C ASN A 87 -12.05 2.30 1.14
N PRO A 88 -11.73 2.29 2.46
CA PRO A 88 -10.48 2.86 2.96
C PRO A 88 -9.22 2.13 2.45
N ALA A 89 -9.31 0.86 2.06
CA ALA A 89 -8.17 0.14 1.49
C ALA A 89 -7.80 0.63 0.08
N ALA A 90 -8.76 1.18 -0.67
CA ALA A 90 -8.49 1.82 -1.95
C ALA A 90 -7.67 3.10 -1.75
N LEU A 91 -7.99 3.89 -0.71
CA LEU A 91 -7.21 5.08 -0.35
C LEU A 91 -5.79 4.71 0.10
N THR A 92 -5.63 3.68 0.94
CA THR A 92 -4.30 3.16 1.29
C THR A 92 -3.49 2.80 0.04
N THR A 93 -4.12 2.12 -0.92
CA THR A 93 -3.45 1.70 -2.16
C THR A 93 -3.05 2.89 -3.03
N ALA A 94 -3.91 3.91 -3.17
CA ALA A 94 -3.61 5.13 -3.90
C ALA A 94 -2.42 5.88 -3.27
N LEU A 95 -2.41 6.03 -1.94
CA LEU A 95 -1.31 6.67 -1.22
C LEU A 95 0.00 5.90 -1.38
N MET A 96 -0.03 4.57 -1.29
CA MET A 96 1.12 3.71 -1.55
C MET A 96 1.66 3.85 -2.97
N LEU A 97 0.80 4.08 -3.96
CA LEU A 97 1.21 4.32 -5.35
C LEU A 97 1.85 5.70 -5.53
N TYR A 98 1.43 6.70 -4.77
CA TYR A 98 2.03 8.03 -4.78
C TYR A 98 3.35 8.10 -4.00
N GLY A 99 3.53 7.18 -3.06
CA GLY A 99 4.73 6.97 -2.28
C GLY A 99 5.77 6.12 -3.02
N GLY A 100 7.05 6.40 -2.78
CA GLY A 100 8.20 5.71 -3.38
C GLY A 100 9.14 5.18 -2.33
#